data_AF-A0A2X3EQY9-F1
#
_entry.id   AF-A0A2X3EQY9-F1
#
_cell.length_a   1.000
_cell.length_b   1.000
_cell.length_c   1.000
_cell.angle_alpha   90.00
_cell.angle_beta   90.00
_cell.angle_gamma   90.00
#
_symmetry.space_group_name_H-M   'P 1'
#
loop_
_entity.id
_entity.type
_entity.pdbx_description
1 polymer ?
#
loop_
_entity_poly.entity_id
_entity_poly.type
_entity_poly.pdbx_seq_one_letter_code
_entity_poly.pdbx_strand_id
1 'polypeptide(L)' 'MSEMITVGDAIARTLEQYHVEAIYGVISIHNLPIADAVGQREKIRFCSSAR' A
#
# COMPACT_ATOMS: atom_id res chain seq x y z
N MET A 1 -7.68 -20.87 -11.29
CA MET A 1 -6.74 -19.98 -11.99
C MET A 1 -6.18 -19.02 -10.96
N SER A 2 -4.87 -19.00 -10.77
CA SER A 2 -4.22 -18.04 -9.87
C SER A 2 -4.23 -16.68 -10.58
N GLU A 3 -4.91 -15.68 -10.02
CA GLU A 3 -4.78 -14.32 -10.54
C GLU A 3 -3.35 -13.83 -10.30
N MET A 4 -2.68 -13.40 -11.37
CA MET A 4 -1.39 -12.71 -11.24
C MET A 4 -1.66 -11.30 -10.73
N ILE A 5 -1.30 -11.06 -9.47
CA ILE A 5 -1.35 -9.74 -8.84
C ILE A 5 0.06 -9.15 -8.73
N THR A 6 0.15 -7.83 -8.66
CA THR A 6 1.43 -7.17 -8.37
C THR A 6 1.84 -7.43 -6.92
N VAL A 7 3.14 -7.27 -6.62
CA VAL A 7 3.62 -7.34 -5.23
C VAL A 7 2.99 -6.24 -4.37
N GLY A 8 2.77 -5.05 -4.93
CA GLY A 8 2.08 -3.95 -4.25
C GLY A 8 0.67 -4.32 -3.84
N ASP A 9 -0.09 -4.97 -4.73
CA ASP A 9 -1.44 -5.48 -4.43
C ASP A 9 -1.44 -6.55 -3.34
N ALA A 10 -0.47 -7.47 -3.38
CA ALA A 10 -0.36 -8.51 -2.36
C ALA A 10 -0.10 -7.89 -0.97
N ILE A 11 0.77 -6.89 -0.90
CA ILE A 11 1.07 -6.16 0.34
C ILE A 11 -0.18 -5.40 0.81
N ALA A 12 -0.82 -4.61 -0.06
CA ALA A 12 -2.00 -3.82 0.30
C ALA A 12 -3.13 -4.72 0.83
N ARG A 13 -3.43 -5.83 0.15
CA ARG A 13 -4.42 -6.82 0.60
C ARG A 13 -4.08 -7.43 1.95
N THR A 14 -2.80 -7.73 2.20
CA THR A 14 -2.35 -8.29 3.49
C THR A 14 -2.54 -7.28 4.61
N LEU A 15 -2.18 -6.01 4.38
CA LEU A 15 -2.36 -4.94 5.36
C LEU A 15 -3.85 -4.69 5.67
N GLU A 16 -4.72 -4.77 4.66
CA GLU A 16 -6.18 -4.71 4.85
C GLU A 16 -6.70 -5.87 5.71
N GLN A 17 -6.24 -7.10 5.46
CA GLN A 17 -6.61 -8.27 6.26
C GLN A 17 -6.15 -8.17 7.71
N TYR A 18 -5.05 -7.45 7.96
CA TYR A 18 -4.54 -7.17 9.29
C TYR A 18 -5.16 -5.92 9.94
N HIS A 19 -6.18 -5.33 9.31
CA HIS A 19 -6.89 -4.17 9.82
C HIS A 19 -5.97 -2.95 10.06
N VAL A 20 -4.95 -2.78 9.22
CA VAL A 20 -4.09 -1.60 9.27
C VAL A 20 -4.86 -0.38 8.76
N GLU A 21 -5.00 0.64 9.59
CA GLU A 21 -5.76 1.85 9.24
C GLU A 21 -4.88 2.96 8.63
N ALA A 22 -3.58 2.98 8.97
CA ALA A 22 -2.65 3.99 8.50
C ALA A 22 -1.23 3.43 8.31
N ILE A 23 -0.53 3.93 7.29
CA ILE A 23 0.88 3.64 7.03
C ILE A 23 1.69 4.93 6.96
N TYR A 24 2.87 4.92 7.55
CA TYR A 24 3.78 6.07 7.56
C TYR A 24 5.00 5.74 6.72
N GLY A 25 5.32 6.60 5.76
CA GLY A 25 6.42 6.33 4.84
C GLY A 25 6.94 7.55 4.10
N VAL A 26 8.13 7.41 3.52
CA VAL A 26 8.72 8.38 2.61
C VAL A 26 8.35 8.00 1.17
N ILE A 27 7.77 8.94 0.44
CA ILE A 27 7.47 8.76 -0.98
C ILE A 27 8.78 8.76 -1.76
N SER A 28 9.04 7.65 -2.47
CA SER A 28 10.19 7.47 -3.37
C SER A 28 9.75 6.66 -4.59
N ILE A 29 10.50 6.72 -5.69
CA ILE A 29 10.22 5.93 -6.90
C ILE A 29 10.15 4.42 -6.64
N HIS A 30 10.89 3.94 -5.64
CA HIS A 30 10.92 2.53 -5.27
C HIS A 30 9.70 2.12 -4.40
N ASN A 31 9.15 3.05 -3.63
CA ASN A 31 8.00 2.80 -2.75
C ASN A 31 6.66 3.10 -3.43
N LEU A 32 6.70 3.82 -4.55
CA LEU A 32 5.54 4.24 -5.32
C LEU A 32 4.60 3.07 -5.67
N PRO A 33 5.06 1.88 -6.09
CA PRO A 33 4.15 0.76 -6.38
C PRO A 33 3.29 0.32 -5.17
N ILE A 34 3.84 0.41 -3.95
CA ILE A 34 3.10 0.08 -2.73
C ILE A 34 2.16 1.22 -2.35
N ALA A 35 2.64 2.46 -2.41
CA ALA A 35 1.83 3.64 -2.12
C ALA A 35 0.64 3.77 -3.09
N ASP A 36 0.84 3.45 -4.36
CA ASP A 36 -0.19 3.43 -5.39
C ASP A 36 -1.20 2.30 -5.15
N ALA A 37 -0.73 1.07 -4.90
CA ALA A 37 -1.63 -0.06 -4.60
C ALA A 37 -2.49 0.17 -3.34
N VAL A 38 -1.96 0.85 -2.33
CA VAL A 38 -2.71 1.26 -1.15
C VAL A 38 -3.68 2.41 -1.48
N GLY A 39 -3.20 3.43 -2.21
CA GLY A 39 -3.98 4.61 -2.59
C GLY A 39 -5.19 4.28 -3.45
N GLN A 40 -5.06 3.36 -4.43
CA GLN A 40 -6.15 2.92 -5.30
C GLN A 40 -7.31 2.22 -4.56
N ARG A 41 -7.06 1.72 -3.34
CA ARG A 41 -8.03 0.97 -2.56
C ARG A 41 -8.80 1.83 -1.56
N GLU A 42 -8.27 3.01 -1.22
CA GLU A 42 -8.88 3.99 -0.30
C GLU A 42 -9.25 3.43 1.09
N LYS A 43 -8.70 2.28 1.51
CA LYS A 43 -8.96 1.66 2.81
C LYS A 43 -7.94 1.98 3.89
N ILE A 44 -6.72 2.33 3.50
CA ILE A 44 -5.62 2.60 4.42
C ILE A 44 -5.11 4.01 4.15
N ARG A 45 -4.95 4.81 5.20
CA ARG A 45 -4.45 6.18 5.10
C ARG A 45 -2.93 6.18 4.91
N PHE A 46 -2.44 6.70 3.80
CA PHE A 46 -1.01 6.93 3.63
C PHE A 46 -0.61 8.29 4.24
N CYS A 47 0.21 8.26 5.28
CA CYS A 47 0.79 9.43 5.92
C CYS A 47 2.23 9.62 5.41
N SER A 48 2.44 10.63 4.56
CA SER A 48 3.78 10.99 4.12
C SER A 48 4.59 11.58 5.29
N SER A 49 5.71 10.95 5.60
CA SER A 49 6.67 11.48 6.57
C SER A 49 7.59 12.45 5.83
N ALA A 50 7.16 13.70 5.69
CA ALA A 50 8.06 14.80 5.34
C ALA A 50 8.83 15.19 6.61
N ARG A 51 10.14 14.91 6.62
CA ARG A 51 11.03 15.53 7.59
C ARG A 51 11.41 16.92 7.11
#